data_AF-A0A7S6MRS1-F1
#
_entry.id   AF-A0A7S6MRS1-F1
#
_cell.length_a   1.000
_cell.length_b   1.000
_cell.length_c   1.000
_cell.angle_alpha   90.00
_cell.angle_beta   90.00
_cell.angle_gamma   90.00
#
_symmetry.space_group_name_H-M   'P 1'
#
loop_
_entity.id
_entity.type
_entity.pdbx_description
1 polymer ?
#
loop_
_entity_poly.entity_id
_entity_poly.type
_entity_poly.pdbx_seq_one_letter_code
_entity_poly.pdbx_strand_id
1 'polypeptide(L)'
;MIQKIRKFLRNLLQEHFQASAVPLNNKQIESISPDEELSRFIFSSNELTNSGIIKAAAFLPNASLKTSVFRKSRMSPDEYNSKKAVVAKVRAKPIKAVALIRASSVLEAKLQINPEETEHRWHAGLINWPENKEERKSIAQILANAAYVE
;
A
#
# COMPACT_ATOMS: atom_id res chain seq x y z
N MET A 1 -51.79 -16.37 22.61
CA MET A 1 -50.63 -17.21 22.23
C MET A 1 -49.59 -16.45 21.38
N ILE A 2 -50.02 -15.63 20.42
CA ILE A 2 -49.14 -14.86 19.49
C ILE A 2 -48.22 -13.83 20.18
N GLN A 3 -48.63 -13.25 21.32
CA GLN A 3 -47.83 -12.24 22.02
C GLN A 3 -46.55 -12.80 22.68
N LYS A 4 -46.53 -14.08 23.07
CA LYS A 4 -45.35 -14.70 23.70
C LYS A 4 -44.21 -14.92 22.70
N ILE A 5 -44.54 -15.26 21.45
CA ILE A 5 -43.57 -15.52 20.38
C ILE A 5 -42.83 -14.23 19.98
N ARG A 6 -43.52 -13.09 19.93
CA ARG A 6 -42.89 -11.79 19.61
C ARG A 6 -41.89 -11.33 20.68
N LYS A 7 -42.15 -11.63 21.96
CA LYS A 7 -41.23 -11.29 23.05
C LYS A 7 -39.99 -12.19 23.04
N PHE A 8 -40.17 -13.47 22.71
CA PHE A 8 -39.07 -14.42 22.58
C PHE A 8 -38.14 -14.07 21.40
N LEU A 9 -38.68 -13.72 20.23
CA LEU A 9 -37.87 -13.31 19.07
C LEU A 9 -37.14 -11.97 19.27
N ARG A 10 -37.72 -11.03 20.03
CA ARG A 10 -37.02 -9.77 20.39
C ARG A 10 -35.86 -10.01 21.33
N ASN A 11 -36.00 -10.88 22.33
CA ASN A 11 -34.88 -11.24 23.21
C ASN A 11 -33.78 -12.01 22.46
N LEU A 12 -34.14 -12.93 21.56
CA LEU A 12 -33.18 -13.70 20.77
C LEU A 12 -32.36 -12.80 19.82
N LEU A 13 -32.98 -11.80 19.20
CA LEU A 13 -32.28 -10.82 18.36
C LEU A 13 -31.42 -9.84 19.17
N GLN A 14 -31.81 -9.55 20.41
CA GLN A 14 -31.06 -8.63 21.28
C GLN A 14 -29.84 -9.32 21.94
N GLU A 15 -29.91 -10.63 22.21
CA GLU A 15 -28.78 -11.42 22.71
C GLU A 15 -27.77 -11.76 21.60
N HIS A 16 -28.21 -11.99 20.36
CA HIS A 16 -27.28 -12.19 19.24
C HIS A 16 -26.60 -10.90 18.76
N PHE A 17 -27.17 -9.71 19.03
CA PHE A 17 -26.54 -8.43 18.69
C PHE A 17 -25.51 -7.94 19.73
N GLN A 18 -25.47 -8.55 20.92
CA GLN A 18 -24.50 -8.23 21.98
C GLN A 18 -23.24 -9.12 21.92
N ALA A 19 -23.22 -10.18 21.10
CA ALA A 19 -22.15 -11.18 21.06
C ALA A 19 -21.18 -11.04 19.86
N SER A 20 -21.05 -9.85 19.26
CA SER A 20 -20.05 -9.60 18.20
C SER A 20 -19.50 -8.18 18.21
N ALA A 21 -19.41 -7.55 19.38
CA ALA A 21 -18.42 -6.48 19.57
C ALA A 21 -17.05 -7.14 19.73
N VAL A 22 -16.49 -7.64 18.62
CA VAL A 22 -15.05 -7.89 18.54
C VAL A 22 -14.41 -6.57 18.94
N PRO A 23 -13.58 -6.50 20.00
CA PRO A 23 -12.88 -5.27 20.32
C PRO A 23 -12.13 -4.87 19.06
N LEU A 24 -12.46 -3.70 18.51
CA LEU A 24 -11.68 -3.08 17.45
C LEU A 24 -10.28 -2.97 18.02
N ASN A 25 -9.43 -3.94 17.68
CA ASN A 25 -8.04 -3.95 18.05
C ASN A 25 -7.51 -2.64 17.49
N ASN A 26 -7.32 -1.66 18.37
CA ASN A 26 -6.90 -0.31 18.04
C ASN A 26 -5.44 -0.40 17.64
N LYS A 27 -5.18 -1.06 16.50
CA LYS A 27 -3.89 -1.25 15.90
C LYS A 27 -3.44 0.16 15.57
N GLN A 28 -2.67 0.76 16.47
CA GLN A 28 -2.10 2.08 16.28
C GLN A 28 -1.47 2.07 14.90
N ILE A 29 -2.04 2.86 13.98
CA ILE A 29 -1.49 3.01 12.65
C ILE A 29 -0.13 3.64 12.87
N GLU A 30 0.92 2.88 12.64
CA GLU A 30 2.28 3.35 12.88
C GLU A 30 2.53 4.57 11.99
N SER A 31 2.89 5.69 12.61
CA SER A 31 3.19 6.92 11.89
C SER A 31 4.40 6.72 10.98
N ILE A 32 4.31 7.25 9.76
CA ILE A 32 5.39 7.20 8.77
C ILE A 32 6.14 8.53 8.86
N SER A 33 7.45 8.46 9.06
CA SER A 33 8.31 9.64 9.04
C SER A 33 8.42 10.20 7.61
N PRO A 34 8.39 11.53 7.39
CA PRO A 34 8.65 12.12 6.07
C PRO A 34 10.01 11.72 5.49
N ASP A 35 11.01 11.45 6.34
CA ASP A 35 12.34 11.02 5.91
C ASP A 35 12.43 9.52 5.62
N GLU A 36 11.35 8.77 5.83
CA GLU A 36 11.33 7.33 5.60
C GLU A 36 11.50 7.02 4.11
N GLU A 37 12.44 6.13 3.79
CA GLU A 37 12.65 5.66 2.43
C GLU A 37 11.69 4.51 2.11
N LEU A 38 10.96 4.69 1.02
CA LEU A 38 10.04 3.72 0.45
C LEU A 38 10.68 3.09 -0.79
N SER A 39 10.41 1.81 -1.00
CA SER A 39 10.88 1.07 -2.17
C SER A 39 9.72 0.53 -2.98
N ARG A 40 9.78 0.71 -4.29
CA ARG A 40 8.87 0.10 -5.26
C ARG A 40 9.63 -0.88 -6.15
N PHE A 41 9.16 -2.12 -6.17
CA PHE A 41 9.74 -3.15 -7.04
C PHE A 41 9.16 -3.04 -8.45
N ILE A 42 10.05 -2.97 -9.44
CA ILE A 42 9.72 -2.81 -10.84
C ILE A 42 9.90 -4.14 -11.55
N PHE A 43 8.87 -4.59 -12.28
CA PHE A 43 8.86 -5.89 -12.96
C PHE A 43 8.80 -5.74 -14.48
N SER A 44 8.44 -4.57 -15.00
CA SER A 44 8.32 -4.32 -16.43
C SER A 44 9.43 -3.39 -16.93
N SER A 45 9.96 -3.67 -18.13
CA SER A 45 10.92 -2.76 -18.76
C SER A 45 10.23 -1.48 -19.25
N ASN A 46 8.91 -1.50 -19.43
CA ASN A 46 8.15 -0.30 -19.83
C ASN A 46 8.08 0.76 -18.72
N GLU A 47 8.43 0.39 -17.49
CA GLU A 47 8.52 1.27 -16.32
C GLU A 47 9.90 1.94 -16.19
N LEU A 48 10.85 1.58 -17.07
CA LEU A 48 12.22 2.10 -17.11
C LEU A 48 12.54 2.65 -18.50
N THR A 49 13.40 3.67 -18.58
CA THR A 49 14.03 4.05 -19.86
C THR A 49 15.12 3.04 -20.24
N ASN A 50 15.64 3.13 -21.47
CA ASN A 50 16.78 2.32 -21.89
C ASN A 50 18.05 2.63 -21.06
N SER A 51 18.12 3.83 -20.47
CA SER A 51 19.19 4.25 -19.55
C SER A 51 18.92 3.88 -18.08
N GLY A 52 17.84 3.12 -17.80
CA GLY A 52 17.50 2.70 -16.43
C GLY A 52 16.77 3.74 -15.58
N ILE A 53 16.42 4.91 -16.13
CA ILE A 53 15.70 5.96 -15.40
C ILE A 53 14.26 5.51 -15.14
N ILE A 54 13.74 5.80 -13.94
CA ILE A 54 12.36 5.50 -13.55
C ILE A 54 11.39 6.34 -14.39
N LYS A 55 10.44 5.69 -15.05
CA LYS A 55 9.35 6.37 -15.78
C LYS A 55 8.15 6.61 -14.85
N ALA A 56 7.32 7.59 -15.17
CA ALA A 56 6.03 7.80 -14.51
C ALA A 56 5.16 6.53 -14.47
N ALA A 57 5.24 5.69 -15.51
CA ALA A 57 4.52 4.42 -15.57
C ALA A 57 4.81 3.49 -14.37
N ALA A 58 6.00 3.59 -13.77
CA ALA A 58 6.32 2.85 -12.56
C ALA A 58 5.37 3.23 -11.43
N PHE A 59 5.05 4.51 -11.22
CA PHE A 59 4.25 4.97 -10.08
C PHE A 59 2.75 5.06 -10.32
N LEU A 60 2.27 4.83 -11.56
CA LEU A 60 0.83 4.81 -11.83
C LEU A 60 0.11 3.78 -10.96
N PRO A 61 -1.05 4.12 -10.40
CA PRO A 61 -1.78 3.19 -9.55
C PRO A 61 -2.41 2.07 -10.37
N ASN A 62 -2.71 0.97 -9.68
CA ASN A 62 -3.50 -0.12 -10.23
C ASN A 62 -4.97 0.28 -10.41
N ALA A 63 -5.80 -0.66 -10.87
CA ALA A 63 -7.24 -0.44 -11.09
C ALA A 63 -8.00 -0.02 -9.82
N SER A 64 -7.48 -0.34 -8.63
CA SER A 64 -8.03 0.04 -7.32
C SER A 64 -7.48 1.37 -6.81
N LEU A 65 -6.83 2.17 -7.66
CA LEU A 65 -6.23 3.46 -7.30
C LEU A 65 -5.22 3.37 -6.15
N LYS A 66 -4.42 2.28 -6.13
CA LYS A 66 -3.32 2.08 -5.18
C LYS A 66 -1.99 1.83 -5.89
N THR A 67 -0.90 2.32 -5.31
CA THR A 67 0.46 1.99 -5.74
C THR A 67 1.19 1.27 -4.59
N SER A 68 1.55 0.00 -4.78
CA SER A 68 2.27 -0.79 -3.77
C SER A 68 3.72 -0.35 -3.61
N VAL A 69 4.14 -0.21 -2.35
CA VAL A 69 5.51 0.10 -1.93
C VAL A 69 5.85 -0.69 -0.66
N PHE A 70 7.12 -0.69 -0.27
CA PHE A 70 7.59 -1.20 1.01
C PHE A 70 8.32 -0.10 1.78
N ARG A 71 8.20 -0.13 3.10
CA ARG A 71 8.85 0.77 4.05
C ARG A 71 10.31 0.34 4.26
N LYS A 72 11.19 0.62 3.29
CA LYS A 72 12.57 0.11 3.25
C LYS A 72 13.36 0.44 4.50
N SER A 73 13.25 1.67 5.02
CA SER A 73 13.95 2.09 6.24
C SER A 73 13.58 1.30 7.50
N ARG A 74 12.49 0.53 7.49
CA ARG A 74 12.07 -0.32 8.63
C ARG A 74 12.62 -1.74 8.57
N MET A 75 13.37 -2.08 7.51
CA MET A 75 13.91 -3.41 7.30
C MET A 75 15.44 -3.41 7.44
N SER A 76 15.98 -4.50 7.99
CA SER A 76 17.40 -4.79 7.83
C SER A 76 17.69 -5.15 6.36
N PRO A 77 18.95 -5.06 5.91
CA PRO A 77 19.32 -5.49 4.55
C PRO A 77 18.89 -6.93 4.24
N ASP A 78 19.06 -7.86 5.19
CA ASP A 78 18.69 -9.27 5.01
C ASP A 78 17.17 -9.48 4.92
N GLU A 79 16.40 -8.77 5.77
CA GLU A 79 14.94 -8.81 5.70
C GLU A 79 14.46 -8.26 4.35
N TYR A 80 15.02 -7.13 3.91
CA TYR A 80 14.67 -6.50 2.65
C TYR A 80 14.97 -7.38 1.43
N ASN A 81 16.15 -8.02 1.40
CA ASN A 81 16.51 -8.99 0.37
C ASN A 81 15.58 -10.21 0.39
N SER A 82 15.22 -10.70 1.58
CA SER A 82 14.25 -11.79 1.72
C SER A 82 12.87 -11.39 1.18
N LYS A 83 12.40 -10.15 1.43
CA LYS A 83 11.16 -9.65 0.84
C LYS A 83 11.23 -9.52 -0.68
N LYS A 84 12.32 -8.99 -1.23
CA LYS A 84 12.55 -8.92 -2.70
C LYS A 84 12.42 -10.32 -3.32
N ALA A 85 13.06 -11.32 -2.73
CA ALA A 85 13.00 -12.71 -3.21
C ALA A 85 11.58 -13.30 -3.15
N VAL A 86 10.85 -13.07 -2.05
CA VAL A 86 9.46 -13.53 -1.90
C VAL A 86 8.55 -12.88 -2.95
N VAL A 87 8.61 -11.56 -3.13
CA VAL A 87 7.75 -10.86 -4.10
C VAL A 87 8.07 -11.29 -5.53
N ALA A 88 9.35 -11.43 -5.90
CA ALA A 88 9.75 -11.96 -7.20
C ALA A 88 9.19 -13.36 -7.47
N LYS A 89 9.26 -14.25 -6.46
CA LYS A 89 8.70 -15.61 -6.53
C LYS A 89 7.19 -15.59 -6.70
N VAL A 90 6.47 -14.83 -5.87
CA VAL A 90 4.99 -14.71 -5.93
C VAL A 90 4.53 -14.15 -7.28
N ARG A 91 5.26 -13.17 -7.84
CA ARG A 91 4.95 -12.58 -9.16
C ARG A 91 5.38 -13.46 -10.33
N ALA A 92 6.13 -14.55 -10.08
CA ALA A 92 6.78 -15.37 -11.08
C ALA A 92 7.57 -14.53 -12.11
N LYS A 93 8.19 -13.44 -11.66
CA LYS A 93 8.92 -12.47 -12.49
C LYS A 93 10.14 -11.93 -11.74
N PRO A 94 11.28 -11.77 -12.43
CA PRO A 94 12.42 -11.10 -11.83
C PRO A 94 12.10 -9.62 -11.58
N ILE A 95 12.61 -9.10 -10.46
CA ILE A 95 12.65 -7.64 -10.22
C ILE A 95 13.72 -7.08 -11.15
N LYS A 96 13.34 -6.10 -11.97
CA LYS A 96 14.23 -5.44 -12.93
C LYS A 96 14.96 -4.25 -12.34
N ALA A 97 14.31 -3.54 -11.41
CA ALA A 97 14.87 -2.43 -10.67
C ALA A 97 14.08 -2.22 -9.36
N VAL A 98 14.67 -1.44 -8.46
CA VAL A 98 13.99 -0.92 -7.28
C VAL A 98 14.00 0.59 -7.39
N ALA A 99 12.83 1.21 -7.42
CA ALA A 99 12.72 2.66 -7.28
C ALA A 99 12.63 3.01 -5.79
N LEU A 100 13.54 3.85 -5.33
CA LEU A 100 13.59 4.40 -3.99
C LEU A 100 13.05 5.83 -3.99
N ILE A 101 12.20 6.16 -3.03
CA ILE A 101 11.58 7.47 -2.89
C ILE A 101 11.36 7.82 -1.43
N ARG A 102 11.54 9.08 -1.04
CA ARG A 102 11.24 9.54 0.32
C ARG A 102 9.73 9.71 0.51
N ALA A 103 9.26 9.40 1.71
CA ALA A 103 7.86 9.62 2.10
C ALA A 103 7.44 11.09 1.94
N SER A 104 8.34 12.05 2.20
CA SER A 104 8.09 13.48 2.01
C SER A 104 7.65 13.80 0.58
N SER A 105 8.33 13.27 -0.44
CA SER A 105 7.97 13.48 -1.85
C SER A 105 6.59 12.91 -2.20
N VAL A 106 6.17 11.84 -1.54
CA VAL A 106 4.81 11.28 -1.69
C VAL A 106 3.77 12.23 -1.07
N LEU A 107 4.05 12.76 0.11
CA LEU A 107 3.17 13.68 0.83
C LEU A 107 3.05 15.02 0.09
N GLU A 108 4.15 15.55 -0.44
CA GLU A 108 4.18 16.75 -1.29
C GLU A 108 3.33 16.57 -2.56
N ALA A 109 3.31 15.35 -3.12
CA ALA A 109 2.46 14.97 -4.23
C ALA A 109 0.98 14.74 -3.83
N LYS A 110 0.60 15.08 -2.59
CA LYS A 110 -0.76 15.01 -2.01
C LYS A 110 -1.34 13.60 -1.92
N LEU A 111 -0.50 12.58 -2.01
CA LEU A 111 -0.90 11.20 -1.75
C LEU A 111 -0.78 10.89 -0.27
N GLN A 112 -1.49 9.83 0.15
CA GLN A 112 -1.37 9.28 1.50
C GLN A 112 -0.61 7.97 1.44
N ILE A 113 0.18 7.68 2.48
CA ILE A 113 0.86 6.40 2.63
C ILE A 113 0.12 5.61 3.71
N ASN A 114 -0.50 4.50 3.31
CA ASN A 114 -1.25 3.64 4.21
C ASN A 114 -0.48 2.34 4.46
N PRO A 115 0.06 2.10 5.67
CA PRO A 115 0.60 0.81 6.06
C PRO A 115 -0.44 -0.29 5.86
N GLU A 116 -0.16 -1.24 4.98
CA GLU A 116 -1.05 -2.37 4.66
C GLU A 116 -0.26 -3.66 4.87
N GLU A 117 -0.06 -4.00 6.14
CA GLU A 117 0.78 -5.12 6.58
C GLU A 117 0.04 -6.47 6.62
N THR A 118 -1.15 -6.54 6.05
CA THR A 118 -2.00 -7.74 6.06
C THR A 118 -1.37 -8.89 5.28
N GLU A 119 -0.81 -8.60 4.10
CA GLU A 119 -0.15 -9.61 3.26
C GLU A 119 1.34 -9.75 3.59
N HIS A 120 2.02 -8.62 3.79
CA HIS A 120 3.46 -8.57 4.02
C HIS A 120 3.79 -7.49 5.06
N ARG A 121 4.54 -7.86 6.11
CA ARG A 121 5.13 -6.89 7.04
C ARG A 121 5.91 -5.82 6.27
N TRP A 122 5.75 -4.56 6.65
CA TRP A 122 6.34 -3.37 6.01
C TRP A 122 5.81 -3.00 4.63
N HIS A 123 4.79 -3.68 4.12
CA HIS A 123 4.09 -3.25 2.92
C HIS A 123 3.23 -2.01 3.21
N ALA A 124 3.19 -1.10 2.26
CA ALA A 124 2.32 0.07 2.30
C ALA A 124 1.76 0.37 0.91
N GLY A 125 0.59 1.00 0.88
CA GLY A 125 -0.03 1.51 -0.34
C GLY A 125 0.07 3.03 -0.39
N LEU A 126 0.47 3.57 -1.53
CA LEU A 126 0.19 4.97 -1.85
C LEU A 126 -1.26 5.04 -2.32
N ILE A 127 -2.09 5.75 -1.57
CA ILE A 127 -3.54 5.88 -1.77
C ILE A 127 -3.92 7.35 -1.96
N ASN A 128 -5.22 7.63 -2.09
CA ASN A 128 -5.77 8.96 -2.37
C ASN A 128 -5.33 9.52 -3.73
N TRP A 129 -5.19 8.64 -4.72
CA TRP A 129 -4.98 9.06 -6.11
C TRP A 129 -6.24 9.73 -6.66
N PRO A 130 -6.11 10.81 -7.45
CA PRO A 130 -7.27 11.47 -8.05
C PRO A 130 -7.96 10.58 -9.09
N GLU A 131 -9.28 10.77 -9.24
CA GLU A 131 -10.07 10.08 -10.27
C GLU A 131 -9.74 10.55 -11.69
N ASN A 132 -9.23 11.78 -11.84
CA ASN A 132 -8.80 12.33 -13.12
C ASN A 132 -7.51 11.65 -13.61
N LYS A 133 -7.56 11.08 -14.83
CA LYS A 133 -6.43 10.34 -15.43
C LYS A 133 -5.19 11.20 -15.68
N GLU A 134 -5.36 12.44 -16.13
CA GLU A 134 -4.23 13.31 -16.45
C GLU A 134 -3.57 13.83 -15.16
N GLU A 135 -4.36 14.09 -14.11
CA GLU A 135 -3.83 14.42 -12.79
C GLU A 135 -3.01 13.27 -12.20
N ARG A 136 -3.48 12.01 -12.34
CA ARG A 136 -2.68 10.84 -11.93
C ARG A 136 -1.35 10.74 -12.67
N LYS A 137 -1.33 11.01 -13.98
CA LYS A 137 -0.08 11.00 -14.74
C LYS A 137 0.88 12.08 -14.25
N SER A 138 0.36 13.29 -13.97
CA SER A 138 1.15 14.39 -13.43
C SER A 138 1.79 14.02 -12.09
N ILE A 139 1.00 13.48 -11.15
CA ILE A 139 1.51 12.99 -9.86
C ILE A 139 2.55 11.88 -10.05
N ALA A 140 2.28 10.90 -10.91
CA ALA A 140 3.22 9.81 -11.16
C ALA A 140 4.55 10.30 -11.77
N GLN A 141 4.52 11.36 -12.59
CA GLN A 141 5.73 12.01 -13.11
C GLN A 141 6.52 12.71 -12.01
N ILE A 142 5.84 13.41 -11.09
CA ILE A 142 6.48 14.03 -9.93
C ILE A 142 7.20 12.97 -9.09
N LEU A 143 6.53 11.86 -8.78
CA LEU A 143 7.13 10.76 -8.02
C LEU A 143 8.31 10.11 -8.76
N ALA A 144 8.19 9.87 -10.06
CA ALA A 144 9.28 9.31 -10.86
C ALA A 144 10.51 10.22 -10.89
N ASN A 145 10.32 11.55 -10.97
CA ASN A 145 11.40 12.52 -10.95
C ASN A 145 12.09 12.61 -9.57
N ALA A 146 11.34 12.38 -8.48
CA ALA A 146 11.88 12.36 -7.13
C ALA A 146 12.55 11.02 -6.75
N ALA A 147 12.27 9.96 -7.51
CA ALA A 147 12.78 8.63 -7.24
C ALA A 147 14.16 8.41 -7.87
N TYR A 148 14.91 7.49 -7.28
CA TYR A 148 16.19 7.02 -7.81
C TYR A 148 16.28 5.49 -7.78
N VAL A 149 17.21 4.93 -8.54
CA VAL A 149 17.39 3.47 -8.65
C VAL A 149 18.43 3.00 -7.63
N GLU A 150 18.12 1.90 -6.93
CA GLU A 150 19.09 1.13 -6.12
C GLU A 150 20.05 0.31 -6.98
#